data_AF-R1GP24-F1
#
_entry.id   AF-R1GP24-F1
#
_cell.length_a   1.000
_cell.length_b   1.000
_cell.length_c   1.000
_cell.angle_alpha   90.00
_cell.angle_beta   90.00
_cell.angle_gamma   90.00
#
_symmetry.space_group_name_H-M   'P 1'
#
loop_
_entity.id
_entity.type
_entity.pdbx_description
1 polymer ?
#
loop_
_entity_poly.entity_id
_entity_poly.type
_entity_poly.pdbx_seq_one_letter_code
_entity_poly.pdbx_strand_id
1 'polypeptide(L)'
;MQSQLKQRLPNWQSLSQSARTLAPGLLLSVTVAAAATFLAAHYGAPQMLFALLLGIAFHFLADDSKCQAGVEFAAKKVLRFGVALLGLRITVEEMTSLGWEVLVWVALGIALTISIGMLVAKILGRRIQFGVLTGGSVAICGASAALAISAVLPKHPFSERNTLFTVIAVTAFSTIAMVIYPIFVNLLGFDDRLAGIFIGGTIHDVAQVVGAGYSISPQAGEFATITKLLRVALLVPVILVISLYFRSHPDKDSEKADIPLLPFFVVGFCICVAINSAHILPVGVTNTLSGLSSWCLVSAVAALGIKTSVKKLFTIGYEPILMVVIETVAIAAWVLVGIYWFF
;
A
#
# COMPACT_ATOMS: atom_id res chain seq x y z
N MET A 1 -16.13 -7.65 44.09
CA MET A 1 -15.06 -7.49 43.06
C MET A 1 -15.04 -8.58 41.98
N GLN A 2 -15.98 -9.55 41.97
CA GLN A 2 -16.09 -10.58 40.91
C GLN A 2 -17.29 -10.38 39.96
N SER A 3 -18.20 -9.42 40.24
CA SER A 3 -19.41 -9.19 39.42
C SER A 3 -19.22 -8.22 38.24
N GLN A 4 -18.09 -7.50 38.15
CA GLN A 4 -17.84 -6.53 37.06
C GLN A 4 -16.96 -7.08 35.91
N LEU A 5 -16.42 -8.29 36.04
CA LEU A 5 -15.56 -8.91 35.02
C LEU A 5 -16.34 -9.75 33.99
N LYS A 6 -17.62 -10.05 34.21
CA LYS A 6 -18.47 -10.82 33.28
C LYS A 6 -19.10 -10.00 32.14
N GLN A 7 -18.88 -8.69 32.10
CA GLN A 7 -19.57 -7.77 31.16
C GLN A 7 -18.78 -7.43 29.88
N ARG A 8 -17.65 -8.09 29.60
CA ARG A 8 -16.79 -7.79 28.44
C ARG A 8 -16.61 -8.93 27.44
N LEU A 9 -17.39 -10.00 27.52
CA LEU A 9 -17.44 -11.01 26.46
C LEU A 9 -18.61 -10.67 25.54
N PRO A 10 -18.37 -10.42 24.24
CA PRO A 10 -19.46 -10.13 23.30
C PRO A 10 -20.43 -11.31 23.27
N ASN A 11 -21.70 -11.06 23.60
CA ASN A 11 -22.75 -12.09 23.54
C ASN A 11 -22.80 -12.69 22.13
N TRP A 12 -22.89 -14.02 22.02
CA TRP A 12 -22.95 -14.74 20.74
C TRP A 12 -24.03 -14.19 19.78
N GLN A 13 -25.14 -13.69 20.33
CA GLN A 13 -26.20 -13.03 19.57
C GLN A 13 -25.74 -11.69 18.94
N SER A 14 -24.93 -10.91 19.64
CA SER A 14 -24.36 -9.65 19.13
C SER A 14 -23.33 -9.88 18.01
N LEU A 15 -22.57 -10.98 18.08
CA LEU A 15 -21.65 -11.40 17.02
C LEU A 15 -22.40 -11.85 15.76
N SER A 16 -23.48 -12.64 15.93
CA SER A 16 -24.34 -13.09 14.81
C SER A 16 -25.03 -11.92 14.11
N GLN A 17 -25.52 -10.94 14.86
CA GLN A 17 -26.16 -9.75 14.30
C GLN A 17 -25.16 -8.82 13.59
N SER A 18 -23.95 -8.68 14.14
CA SER A 18 -22.85 -7.98 13.48
C SER A 18 -22.41 -8.68 12.19
N ALA A 19 -22.31 -10.02 12.20
CA ALA A 19 -21.98 -10.79 11.01
C ALA A 19 -23.05 -10.61 9.92
N ARG A 20 -24.35 -10.66 10.27
CA ARG A 20 -25.46 -10.47 9.32
C ARG A 20 -25.49 -9.07 8.70
N THR A 21 -25.10 -8.04 9.45
CA THR A 21 -25.06 -6.66 8.95
C THR A 21 -23.85 -6.39 8.07
N LEU A 22 -22.71 -7.03 8.33
CA LEU A 22 -21.50 -6.85 7.54
C LEU A 22 -21.43 -7.76 6.31
N ALA A 23 -22.07 -8.93 6.35
CA ALA A 23 -21.93 -9.96 5.32
C ALA A 23 -22.23 -9.48 3.90
N PRO A 24 -23.33 -8.73 3.60
CA PRO A 24 -23.65 -8.39 2.22
C PRO A 24 -22.56 -7.54 1.55
N GLY A 25 -22.10 -6.48 2.23
CA GLY A 25 -21.05 -5.61 1.70
C GLY A 25 -19.66 -6.27 1.66
N LEU A 26 -19.36 -7.15 2.61
CA LEU A 26 -18.12 -7.93 2.59
C LEU A 26 -18.11 -8.92 1.43
N LEU A 27 -19.20 -9.67 1.23
CA LEU A 27 -19.34 -10.60 0.12
C LEU A 27 -19.26 -9.89 -1.22
N LEU A 28 -19.89 -8.72 -1.36
CA LEU A 28 -19.75 -7.88 -2.55
C LEU A 28 -18.28 -7.54 -2.80
N SER A 29 -17.58 -7.03 -1.79
CA SER A 29 -16.16 -6.63 -1.91
C SER A 29 -15.25 -7.80 -2.28
N VAL A 30 -15.46 -8.97 -1.67
CA VAL A 30 -14.72 -10.21 -1.97
C VAL A 30 -15.05 -10.73 -3.37
N THR A 31 -16.31 -10.63 -3.80
CA THR A 31 -16.74 -11.07 -5.15
C THR A 31 -16.09 -10.20 -6.22
N VAL A 32 -16.09 -8.87 -6.03
CA VAL A 32 -15.40 -7.93 -6.92
C VAL A 32 -13.89 -8.21 -6.93
N ALA A 33 -13.28 -8.48 -5.78
CA ALA A 33 -11.88 -8.88 -5.69
C ALA A 33 -11.58 -10.20 -6.43
N ALA A 34 -12.48 -11.18 -6.34
CA ALA A 34 -12.33 -12.45 -7.05
C ALA A 34 -12.41 -12.26 -8.57
N ALA A 35 -13.39 -11.48 -9.05
CA ALA A 35 -13.49 -11.11 -10.46
C ALA A 35 -12.24 -10.36 -10.94
N ALA A 36 -11.74 -9.41 -10.15
CA ALA A 36 -10.51 -8.68 -10.47
C ALA A 36 -9.28 -9.59 -10.54
N THR A 37 -9.17 -10.55 -9.62
CA THR A 37 -8.07 -11.53 -9.60
C THR A 37 -8.12 -12.43 -10.83
N PHE A 38 -9.32 -12.87 -11.22
CA PHE A 38 -9.53 -13.65 -12.45
C PHE A 38 -9.12 -12.85 -13.70
N LEU A 39 -9.58 -11.59 -13.83
CA LEU A 39 -9.21 -10.74 -14.96
C LEU A 39 -7.71 -10.45 -14.99
N ALA A 40 -7.08 -10.17 -13.85
CA ALA A 40 -5.64 -9.95 -13.77
C ALA A 40 -4.84 -11.14 -14.30
N ALA A 41 -5.24 -12.36 -13.93
CA ALA A 41 -4.59 -13.58 -14.38
C ALA A 41 -4.74 -13.82 -15.89
N HIS A 42 -5.85 -13.38 -16.52
CA HIS A 42 -6.11 -13.60 -17.94
C HIS A 42 -5.59 -12.49 -18.85
N TYR A 43 -5.60 -11.24 -18.40
CA TYR A 43 -5.28 -10.07 -19.22
C TYR A 43 -3.92 -9.43 -18.88
N GLY A 44 -3.21 -9.93 -17.86
CA GLY A 44 -1.88 -9.45 -17.50
C GLY A 44 -1.83 -8.01 -16.94
N ALA A 45 -2.97 -7.43 -16.57
CA ALA A 45 -3.04 -6.10 -15.97
C ALA A 45 -3.01 -6.17 -14.43
N PRO A 46 -2.68 -5.06 -13.73
CA PRO A 46 -2.53 -5.07 -12.29
C PRO A 46 -3.83 -5.41 -11.56
N GLN A 47 -3.77 -6.42 -10.68
CA GLN A 47 -4.93 -6.89 -9.91
C GLN A 47 -5.61 -5.78 -9.10
N MET A 48 -4.82 -4.91 -8.46
CA MET A 48 -5.36 -3.79 -7.67
C MET A 48 -6.13 -2.79 -8.54
N LEU A 49 -5.67 -2.55 -9.78
CA LEU A 49 -6.36 -1.66 -10.72
C LEU A 49 -7.70 -2.26 -11.13
N PHE A 50 -7.76 -3.55 -11.47
CA PHE A 50 -9.03 -4.21 -11.78
C PHE A 50 -9.99 -4.18 -10.59
N ALA A 51 -9.52 -4.46 -9.37
CA ALA A 51 -10.35 -4.45 -8.17
C ALA A 51 -10.97 -3.06 -7.95
N LEU A 52 -10.18 -2.02 -8.16
CA LEU A 52 -10.63 -0.64 -8.01
C LEU A 52 -11.66 -0.25 -9.08
N LEU A 53 -11.36 -0.50 -10.36
CA LEU A 53 -12.22 -0.13 -11.48
C LEU A 53 -13.54 -0.90 -11.46
N LEU A 54 -13.50 -2.21 -11.18
CA LEU A 54 -14.71 -2.99 -10.97
C LEU A 54 -15.47 -2.48 -9.75
N GLY A 55 -14.80 -2.18 -8.64
CA GLY A 55 -15.42 -1.60 -7.47
C GLY A 55 -16.20 -0.32 -7.81
N ILE A 56 -15.58 0.60 -8.55
CA ILE A 56 -16.23 1.83 -9.04
C ILE A 56 -17.47 1.53 -9.89
N ALA A 57 -17.42 0.51 -10.75
CA ALA A 57 -18.59 0.08 -11.54
C ALA A 57 -19.76 -0.37 -10.64
N PHE A 58 -19.47 -0.91 -9.45
CA PHE A 58 -20.44 -1.28 -8.43
C PHE A 58 -20.79 -0.13 -7.45
N HIS A 59 -20.40 1.12 -7.75
CA HIS A 59 -20.63 2.25 -6.84
C HIS A 59 -22.10 2.48 -6.47
N PHE A 60 -23.06 2.12 -7.33
CA PHE A 60 -24.49 2.24 -7.04
C PHE A 60 -24.94 1.44 -5.79
N LEU A 61 -24.13 0.47 -5.32
CA LEU A 61 -24.37 -0.28 -4.08
C LEU A 61 -23.70 0.34 -2.84
N ALA A 62 -22.99 1.46 -2.97
CA ALA A 62 -22.29 2.11 -1.86
C ALA A 62 -23.26 2.63 -0.79
N ASP A 63 -24.39 3.18 -1.23
CA ASP A 63 -25.43 3.77 -0.39
C ASP A 63 -26.58 2.80 -0.11
N ASP A 64 -26.49 1.56 -0.58
CA ASP A 64 -27.45 0.51 -0.25
C ASP A 64 -27.33 0.16 1.24
N SER A 65 -28.45 0.25 1.96
CA SER A 65 -28.49 0.08 3.42
C SER A 65 -27.99 -1.29 3.90
N LYS A 66 -28.01 -2.32 3.04
CA LYS A 66 -27.53 -3.67 3.37
C LYS A 66 -26.03 -3.81 3.12
N CYS A 67 -25.48 -3.12 2.13
CA CYS A 67 -24.09 -3.26 1.71
C CYS A 67 -23.14 -2.28 2.40
N GLN A 68 -23.61 -1.08 2.73
CA GLN A 68 -22.79 0.03 3.22
C GLN A 68 -21.85 -0.36 4.38
N ALA A 69 -22.39 -1.02 5.42
CA ALA A 69 -21.62 -1.40 6.60
C ALA A 69 -20.48 -2.39 6.29
N GLY A 70 -20.75 -3.39 5.45
CA GLY A 70 -19.76 -4.39 5.04
C GLY A 70 -18.67 -3.81 4.15
N VAL A 71 -19.03 -2.94 3.20
CA VAL A 71 -18.08 -2.23 2.34
C VAL A 71 -17.17 -1.33 3.18
N GLU A 72 -17.73 -0.61 4.14
CA GLU A 72 -16.94 0.24 5.04
C GLU A 72 -16.01 -0.56 5.96
N PHE A 73 -16.47 -1.72 6.43
CA PHE A 73 -15.64 -2.65 7.19
C PHE A 73 -14.48 -3.18 6.35
N ALA A 74 -14.71 -3.56 5.09
CA ALA A 74 -13.67 -4.01 4.17
C ALA A 74 -12.61 -2.91 3.93
N ALA A 75 -13.07 -1.71 3.56
CA ALA A 75 -12.19 -0.58 3.24
C ALA A 75 -11.32 -0.12 4.43
N LYS A 76 -11.71 -0.42 5.69
CA LYS A 76 -10.99 0.04 6.89
C LYS A 76 -10.35 -1.10 7.69
N LYS A 77 -11.14 -2.08 8.12
CA LYS A 77 -10.69 -3.12 9.05
C LYS A 77 -9.99 -4.26 8.34
N VAL A 78 -10.57 -4.76 7.25
CA VAL A 78 -9.94 -5.80 6.42
C VAL A 78 -8.65 -5.27 5.80
N LEU A 79 -8.65 -4.01 5.34
CA LEU A 79 -7.44 -3.31 4.91
C LEU A 79 -6.31 -3.39 5.95
N ARG A 80 -6.57 -2.91 7.16
CA ARG A 80 -5.59 -2.87 8.25
C ARG A 80 -5.09 -4.26 8.62
N PHE A 81 -5.98 -5.25 8.61
CA PHE A 81 -5.60 -6.64 8.83
C PHE A 81 -4.68 -7.16 7.72
N GLY A 82 -5.01 -6.90 6.45
CA GLY A 82 -4.16 -7.24 5.31
C GLY A 82 -2.78 -6.60 5.38
N VAL A 83 -2.71 -5.31 5.73
CA VAL A 83 -1.45 -4.58 5.94
C VAL A 83 -0.66 -5.18 7.11
N ALA A 84 -1.27 -5.60 8.20
CA ALA A 84 -0.54 -6.27 9.29
C ALA A 84 0.10 -7.59 8.81
N LEU A 85 -0.64 -8.41 8.08
CA LEU A 85 -0.14 -9.69 7.56
C LEU A 85 0.97 -9.55 6.51
N LEU A 86 1.12 -8.39 5.86
CA LEU A 86 2.21 -8.10 4.92
C LEU A 86 3.59 -8.28 5.56
N GLY A 87 3.70 -8.12 6.89
CA GLY A 87 4.94 -8.35 7.63
C GLY A 87 5.44 -9.79 7.57
N LEU A 88 4.56 -10.77 7.29
CA LEU A 88 4.95 -12.18 7.11
C LEU A 88 5.72 -12.45 5.82
N ARG A 89 5.86 -11.45 4.94
CA ARG A 89 6.65 -11.54 3.70
C ARG A 89 8.08 -11.04 3.86
N ILE A 90 8.49 -10.65 5.06
CA ILE A 90 9.76 -9.97 5.32
C ILE A 90 10.52 -10.73 6.39
N THR A 91 11.80 -10.98 6.17
CA THR A 91 12.72 -11.47 7.20
C THR A 91 13.87 -10.48 7.41
N VAL A 92 14.40 -10.42 8.63
CA VAL A 92 15.58 -9.59 8.94
C VAL A 92 16.83 -10.09 8.20
N GLU A 93 16.95 -11.39 7.96
CA GLU A 93 18.08 -12.00 7.26
C GLU A 93 18.14 -11.59 5.78
N GLU A 94 17.02 -11.60 5.07
CA GLU A 94 16.94 -11.08 3.70
C GLU A 94 17.27 -9.58 3.62
N MET A 95 16.93 -8.82 4.66
CA MET A 95 17.22 -7.38 4.70
C MET A 95 18.72 -7.10 4.86
N THR A 96 19.43 -7.89 5.66
CA THR A 96 20.86 -7.69 5.90
C THR A 96 21.73 -8.21 4.76
N SER A 97 21.27 -9.21 3.99
CA SER A 97 22.02 -9.80 2.88
C SER A 97 22.25 -8.84 1.70
N LEU A 98 21.37 -7.84 1.51
CA LEU A 98 21.52 -6.84 0.44
C LEU A 98 22.62 -5.81 0.73
N GLY A 99 22.99 -5.65 2.00
CA GLY A 99 23.98 -4.69 2.49
C GLY A 99 23.35 -3.47 3.16
N TRP A 100 23.98 -2.99 4.24
CA TRP A 100 23.50 -1.84 5.01
C TRP A 100 23.48 -0.54 4.20
N GLU A 101 24.39 -0.40 3.24
CA GLU A 101 24.47 0.74 2.34
C GLU A 101 23.20 0.88 1.50
N VAL A 102 22.68 -0.23 0.97
CA VAL A 102 21.42 -0.24 0.20
C VAL A 102 20.25 0.14 1.09
N LEU A 103 20.19 -0.40 2.32
CA LEU A 103 19.14 -0.04 3.27
C LEU A 103 19.14 1.46 3.58
N VAL A 104 20.29 2.05 3.88
CA VAL A 104 20.41 3.48 4.18
C VAL A 104 20.03 4.32 2.95
N TRP A 105 20.54 3.96 1.78
CA TRP A 105 20.26 4.70 0.55
C TRP A 105 18.78 4.66 0.17
N VAL A 106 18.13 3.50 0.34
CA VAL A 106 16.69 3.34 0.13
C VAL A 106 15.89 4.15 1.15
N ALA A 107 16.27 4.13 2.43
CA ALA A 107 15.60 4.92 3.47
C ALA A 107 15.67 6.43 3.17
N LEU A 108 16.83 6.92 2.72
CA LEU A 108 16.99 8.31 2.27
C LEU A 108 16.14 8.61 1.04
N GLY A 109 16.06 7.68 0.08
CA GLY A 109 15.20 7.81 -1.10
C GLY A 109 13.73 7.92 -0.74
N ILE A 110 13.26 7.17 0.26
CA ILE A 110 11.90 7.28 0.79
C ILE A 110 11.67 8.66 1.39
N ALA A 111 12.57 9.12 2.26
CA ALA A 111 12.47 10.44 2.88
C ALA A 111 12.48 11.56 1.84
N LEU A 112 13.35 11.47 0.83
CA LEU A 112 13.44 12.40 -0.28
C LEU A 112 12.13 12.44 -1.08
N THR A 113 11.61 11.29 -1.48
CA THR A 113 10.40 11.19 -2.31
C THR A 113 9.18 11.76 -1.58
N ILE A 114 9.03 11.47 -0.28
CA ILE A 114 7.96 12.06 0.55
C ILE A 114 8.14 13.58 0.66
N SER A 115 9.38 14.05 0.83
CA SER A 115 9.70 15.49 0.92
C SER A 115 9.39 16.23 -0.38
N ILE A 116 9.73 15.63 -1.52
CA ILE A 116 9.38 16.14 -2.85
C ILE A 116 7.86 16.18 -3.00
N GLY A 117 7.14 15.12 -2.63
CA GLY A 117 5.68 15.11 -2.68
C GLY A 117 5.06 16.23 -1.84
N MET A 118 5.57 16.46 -0.63
CA MET A 118 5.14 17.59 0.21
C MET A 118 5.42 18.96 -0.44
N LEU A 119 6.59 19.14 -1.05
CA LEU A 119 6.99 20.37 -1.73
C LEU A 119 6.10 20.62 -2.96
N VAL A 120 5.95 19.62 -3.83
CA VAL A 120 5.14 19.72 -5.05
C VAL A 120 3.67 19.94 -4.69
N ALA A 121 3.14 19.28 -3.65
CA ALA A 121 1.79 19.54 -3.17
C ALA A 121 1.60 21.02 -2.84
N LYS A 122 2.54 21.61 -2.11
CA LYS A 122 2.49 23.04 -1.73
C LYS A 122 2.55 23.95 -2.97
N ILE A 123 3.41 23.64 -3.94
CA ILE A 123 3.55 24.41 -5.20
C ILE A 123 2.24 24.36 -6.01
N LEU A 124 1.58 23.20 -6.07
CA LEU A 124 0.32 23.00 -6.79
C LEU A 124 -0.92 23.47 -5.99
N GLY A 125 -0.74 24.16 -4.86
CA GLY A 125 -1.85 24.63 -4.01
C GLY A 125 -2.64 23.50 -3.33
N ARG A 126 -2.05 22.31 -3.23
CA ARG A 126 -2.63 21.14 -2.57
C ARG A 126 -2.22 21.10 -1.10
N ARG A 127 -3.03 20.42 -0.29
CA ARG A 127 -2.73 20.17 1.13
C ARG A 127 -1.49 19.27 1.26
N ILE A 128 -0.63 19.52 2.24
CA ILE A 128 0.61 18.75 2.46
C ILE A 128 0.35 17.26 2.70
N GLN A 129 -0.80 16.93 3.31
CA GLN A 129 -1.27 15.55 3.51
C GLN A 129 -1.40 14.80 2.18
N PHE A 130 -1.76 15.50 1.10
CA PHE A 130 -1.82 14.91 -0.24
C PHE A 130 -0.43 14.57 -0.79
N GLY A 131 0.58 15.40 -0.49
CA GLY A 131 1.98 15.14 -0.81
C GLY A 131 2.58 13.98 -0.01
N VAL A 132 2.27 13.89 1.29
CA VAL A 132 2.67 12.74 2.11
C VAL A 132 2.04 11.45 1.58
N LEU A 133 0.77 11.51 1.18
CA LEU A 133 0.05 10.38 0.61
C LEU A 133 0.66 9.90 -0.71
N THR A 134 0.85 10.80 -1.69
CA THR A 134 1.39 10.47 -3.01
C THR A 134 2.86 10.06 -2.93
N GLY A 135 3.71 10.89 -2.33
CA GLY A 135 5.13 10.60 -2.15
C GLY A 135 5.37 9.32 -1.35
N GLY A 136 4.63 9.07 -0.27
CA GLY A 136 4.75 7.83 0.49
C GLY A 136 4.25 6.60 -0.27
N SER A 137 3.26 6.76 -1.14
CA SER A 137 2.79 5.69 -2.02
C SER A 137 3.85 5.31 -3.05
N VAL A 138 4.41 6.29 -3.76
CA VAL A 138 5.50 6.09 -4.74
C VAL A 138 6.73 5.49 -4.06
N ALA A 139 7.09 6.01 -2.89
CA ALA A 139 8.29 5.65 -2.17
C ALA A 139 8.32 4.22 -1.61
N ILE A 140 7.18 3.62 -1.29
CA ILE A 140 7.13 2.37 -0.51
C ILE A 140 6.62 1.20 -1.36
N CYS A 141 5.30 1.08 -1.52
CA CYS A 141 4.65 -0.07 -2.16
C CYS A 141 3.36 0.28 -2.94
N GLY A 142 3.22 1.54 -3.35
CA GLY A 142 2.12 1.99 -4.18
C GLY A 142 0.80 1.97 -3.43
N ALA A 143 -0.11 1.07 -3.84
CA ALA A 143 -1.48 1.04 -3.36
C ALA A 143 -1.61 0.76 -1.87
N SER A 144 -0.91 -0.24 -1.33
CA SER A 144 -1.00 -0.61 0.08
C SER A 144 -0.42 0.48 0.99
N ALA A 145 0.65 1.15 0.57
CA ALA A 145 1.19 2.33 1.25
C ALA A 145 0.18 3.49 1.25
N ALA A 146 -0.46 3.79 0.11
CA ALA A 146 -1.50 4.83 0.03
C ALA A 146 -2.61 4.59 1.07
N LEU A 147 -3.09 3.36 1.14
CA LEU A 147 -4.16 2.95 2.04
C LEU A 147 -3.71 3.02 3.51
N ALA A 148 -2.51 2.54 3.83
CA ALA A 148 -1.98 2.57 5.19
C ALA A 148 -1.70 4.00 5.69
N ILE A 149 -1.14 4.86 4.82
CA ILE A 149 -0.89 6.28 5.11
C ILE A 149 -2.21 7.03 5.27
N SER A 150 -3.19 6.80 4.39
CA SER A 150 -4.52 7.43 4.49
C SER A 150 -5.23 7.12 5.82
N ALA A 151 -4.92 5.97 6.44
CA ALA A 151 -5.52 5.55 7.70
C ALA A 151 -4.97 6.30 8.92
N VAL A 152 -3.84 7.02 8.78
CA VAL A 152 -3.16 7.79 9.83
C VAL A 152 -3.07 9.29 9.54
N LEU A 153 -3.49 9.72 8.34
CA LEU A 153 -3.61 11.13 8.00
C LEU A 153 -4.89 11.75 8.59
N PRO A 154 -4.88 13.06 8.91
CA PRO A 154 -6.08 13.80 9.28
C PRO A 154 -7.16 13.67 8.20
N LYS A 155 -8.40 13.40 8.63
CA LYS A 155 -9.52 13.22 7.71
C LYS A 155 -10.09 14.56 7.26
N HIS A 156 -10.39 14.63 5.97
CA HIS A 156 -11.10 15.70 5.29
C HIS A 156 -12.08 15.09 4.26
N PRO A 157 -13.15 15.79 3.85
CA PRO A 157 -14.10 15.38 2.80
C PRO A 157 -13.53 14.76 1.51
N PHE A 158 -12.26 15.01 1.17
CA PHE A 158 -11.62 14.53 -0.05
C PHE A 158 -10.62 13.39 0.18
N SER A 159 -10.52 12.83 1.39
CA SER A 159 -9.47 11.86 1.75
C SER A 159 -9.59 10.53 1.00
N GLU A 160 -10.79 9.94 0.98
CA GLU A 160 -11.03 8.68 0.24
C GLU A 160 -10.77 8.88 -1.26
N ARG A 161 -11.25 10.00 -1.77
CA ARG A 161 -11.05 10.44 -3.15
C ARG A 161 -9.57 10.58 -3.50
N ASN A 162 -8.79 11.30 -2.70
CA ASN A 162 -7.35 11.48 -2.89
C ASN A 162 -6.58 10.16 -2.82
N THR A 163 -6.95 9.28 -1.89
CA THR A 163 -6.37 7.94 -1.74
C THR A 163 -6.61 7.12 -2.99
N LEU A 164 -7.83 7.14 -3.50
CA LEU A 164 -8.19 6.42 -4.71
C LEU A 164 -7.42 6.92 -5.94
N PHE A 165 -7.28 8.23 -6.16
CA PHE A 165 -6.46 8.73 -7.28
C PHE A 165 -5.00 8.37 -7.16
N THR A 166 -4.47 8.45 -5.93
CA THR A 166 -3.11 8.04 -5.67
C THR A 166 -2.93 6.57 -6.06
N VAL A 167 -3.84 5.69 -5.63
CA VAL A 167 -3.82 4.26 -5.99
C VAL A 167 -3.89 4.05 -7.51
N ILE A 168 -4.79 4.74 -8.23
CA ILE A 168 -4.88 4.64 -9.70
C ILE A 168 -3.57 5.07 -10.35
N ALA A 169 -3.10 6.27 -10.02
CA ALA A 169 -1.91 6.86 -10.63
C ALA A 169 -0.68 5.99 -10.36
N VAL A 170 -0.39 5.65 -9.10
CA VAL A 170 0.80 4.85 -8.78
C VAL A 170 0.76 3.46 -9.41
N THR A 171 -0.42 2.84 -9.54
CA THR A 171 -0.57 1.52 -10.18
C THR A 171 -0.36 1.62 -11.70
N ALA A 172 -0.90 2.65 -12.34
CA ALA A 172 -0.69 2.90 -13.77
C ALA A 172 0.80 3.16 -14.07
N PHE A 173 1.43 4.07 -13.33
CA PHE A 173 2.86 4.37 -13.50
C PHE A 173 3.76 3.18 -13.16
N SER A 174 3.39 2.36 -12.17
CA SER A 174 4.13 1.14 -11.85
C SER A 174 4.02 0.08 -12.96
N THR A 175 2.90 0.04 -13.70
CA THR A 175 2.76 -0.80 -14.90
C THR A 175 3.64 -0.34 -16.03
N ILE A 176 3.69 0.97 -16.26
CA ILE A 176 4.59 1.57 -17.25
C ILE A 176 6.04 1.25 -16.88
N ALA A 177 6.43 1.45 -15.62
CA ALA A 177 7.76 1.15 -15.12
C ALA A 177 8.13 -0.35 -15.26
N MET A 178 7.19 -1.25 -14.98
CA MET A 178 7.38 -2.71 -15.14
C MET A 178 7.80 -3.11 -16.56
N VAL A 179 7.24 -2.44 -17.57
CA VAL A 179 7.56 -2.73 -18.98
C VAL A 179 8.83 -2.00 -19.43
N ILE A 180 8.98 -0.74 -19.03
CA ILE A 180 10.06 0.13 -19.53
C ILE A 180 11.39 -0.14 -18.83
N TYR A 181 11.39 -0.35 -17.50
CA TYR A 181 12.63 -0.40 -16.73
C TYR A 181 13.53 -1.61 -17.06
N PRO A 182 13.01 -2.83 -17.33
CA PRO A 182 13.88 -3.92 -17.79
C PRO A 182 14.64 -3.57 -19.07
N ILE A 183 14.01 -2.87 -20.01
CA ILE A 183 14.67 -2.41 -21.25
C ILE A 183 15.78 -1.40 -20.90
N PHE A 184 15.46 -0.43 -20.04
CA PHE A 184 16.39 0.60 -19.60
C PHE A 184 17.63 0.03 -18.89
N VAL A 185 17.43 -0.90 -17.96
CA VAL A 185 18.50 -1.58 -17.22
C VAL A 185 19.41 -2.40 -18.14
N ASN A 186 18.83 -3.13 -19.10
CA ASN A 186 19.61 -3.87 -20.10
C ASN A 186 20.42 -2.93 -21.00
N LEU A 187 19.86 -1.78 -21.40
CA LEU A 187 20.58 -0.78 -22.20
C LEU A 187 21.75 -0.14 -21.44
N LEU A 188 21.63 0.01 -20.12
CA LEU A 188 22.72 0.48 -19.25
C LEU A 188 23.76 -0.59 -18.93
N GLY A 189 23.53 -1.85 -19.31
CA GLY A 189 24.46 -2.96 -19.09
C GLY A 189 24.63 -3.33 -17.61
N PHE A 190 23.59 -3.12 -16.79
CA PHE A 190 23.63 -3.49 -15.38
C PHE A 190 23.69 -5.02 -15.22
N ASP A 191 24.46 -5.48 -14.24
CA ASP A 191 24.42 -6.88 -13.81
C ASP A 191 23.12 -7.20 -13.05
N ASP A 192 22.91 -8.47 -12.71
CA ASP A 192 21.69 -8.93 -12.04
C ASP A 192 21.43 -8.21 -10.70
N ARG A 193 22.50 -7.88 -9.96
CA ARG A 193 22.39 -7.22 -8.66
C ARG A 193 21.94 -5.77 -8.82
N LEU A 194 22.61 -5.00 -9.68
CA LEU A 194 22.27 -3.61 -9.95
C LEU A 194 20.91 -3.48 -10.63
N ALA A 195 20.58 -4.39 -11.54
CA ALA A 195 19.25 -4.54 -12.12
C ALA A 195 18.19 -4.73 -11.03
N GLY A 196 18.41 -5.67 -10.12
CA GLY A 196 17.52 -5.93 -9.00
C GLY A 196 17.34 -4.71 -8.09
N ILE A 197 18.43 -4.06 -7.68
CA ILE A 197 18.39 -2.84 -6.87
C ILE A 197 17.60 -1.73 -7.57
N PHE A 198 17.82 -1.51 -8.86
CA PHE A 198 17.07 -0.50 -9.62
C PHE A 198 15.58 -0.84 -9.69
N ILE A 199 15.22 -2.04 -10.13
CA ILE A 199 13.83 -2.47 -10.31
C ILE A 199 13.07 -2.45 -8.98
N GLY A 200 13.62 -3.07 -7.93
CA GLY A 200 13.01 -3.08 -6.60
C GLY A 200 13.01 -1.72 -5.91
N GLY A 201 14.03 -0.90 -6.19
CA GLY A 201 14.19 0.45 -5.65
C GLY A 201 13.22 1.48 -6.24
N THR A 202 12.65 1.22 -7.42
CA THR A 202 11.92 2.25 -8.18
C THR A 202 10.47 1.86 -8.50
N ILE A 203 10.17 0.62 -8.90
CA ILE A 203 8.79 0.21 -9.21
C ILE A 203 7.93 0.25 -7.93
N HIS A 204 6.67 0.68 -8.06
CA HIS A 204 5.82 0.96 -6.90
C HIS A 204 5.11 -0.28 -6.36
N ASP A 205 4.69 -1.21 -7.20
CA ASP A 205 3.94 -2.41 -6.76
C ASP A 205 4.85 -3.64 -6.63
N VAL A 206 4.61 -4.48 -5.61
CA VAL A 206 5.44 -5.67 -5.35
C VAL A 206 5.30 -6.71 -6.45
N ALA A 207 4.08 -6.99 -6.93
CA ALA A 207 3.87 -7.99 -7.98
C ALA A 207 4.53 -7.56 -9.30
N GLN A 208 4.53 -6.25 -9.57
CA GLN A 208 5.16 -5.68 -10.75
C GLN A 208 6.68 -5.65 -10.66
N VAL A 209 7.24 -5.45 -9.46
CA VAL A 209 8.67 -5.65 -9.20
C VAL A 209 9.08 -7.09 -9.51
N VAL A 210 8.34 -8.07 -8.97
CA VAL A 210 8.62 -9.49 -9.20
C VAL A 210 8.55 -9.79 -10.70
N GLY A 211 7.47 -9.38 -11.38
CA GLY A 211 7.33 -9.60 -12.82
C GLY A 211 8.42 -8.93 -13.67
N ALA A 212 8.86 -7.73 -13.32
CA ALA A 212 9.93 -7.03 -14.02
C ALA A 212 11.32 -7.61 -13.73
N GLY A 213 11.61 -8.00 -12.48
CA GLY A 213 12.92 -8.54 -12.10
C GLY A 213 13.15 -9.93 -12.69
N TYR A 214 12.18 -10.83 -12.55
CA TYR A 214 12.30 -12.20 -13.08
C TYR A 214 12.22 -12.27 -14.62
N SER A 215 11.76 -11.20 -15.30
CA SER A 215 11.86 -11.14 -16.77
C SER A 215 13.27 -10.79 -17.27
N ILE A 216 14.14 -10.27 -16.40
CA ILE A 216 15.56 -10.05 -16.68
C ILE A 216 16.33 -11.34 -16.41
N SER A 217 16.29 -11.84 -15.16
CA SER A 217 16.92 -13.10 -14.74
C SER A 217 16.36 -13.57 -13.38
N PRO A 218 16.52 -14.85 -12.99
CA PRO A 218 16.15 -15.32 -11.66
C PRO A 218 16.82 -14.53 -10.53
N GLN A 219 18.11 -14.24 -10.69
CA GLN A 219 18.93 -13.52 -9.71
C GLN A 219 18.49 -12.06 -9.59
N ALA A 220 18.22 -11.37 -10.71
CA ALA A 220 17.70 -10.01 -10.69
C ALA A 220 16.31 -9.96 -10.03
N GLY A 221 15.48 -10.97 -10.26
CA GLY A 221 14.19 -11.16 -9.59
C GLY A 221 14.30 -11.26 -8.07
N GLU A 222 15.24 -12.04 -7.56
CA GLU A 222 15.51 -12.17 -6.12
C GLU A 222 15.96 -10.84 -5.51
N PHE A 223 16.97 -10.20 -6.10
CA PHE A 223 17.46 -8.90 -5.63
C PHE A 223 16.38 -7.81 -5.70
N ALA A 224 15.57 -7.79 -6.75
CA ALA A 224 14.45 -6.85 -6.90
C ALA A 224 13.41 -7.05 -5.80
N THR A 225 13.05 -8.31 -5.54
CA THR A 225 12.07 -8.67 -4.51
C THR A 225 12.56 -8.25 -3.13
N ILE A 226 13.80 -8.56 -2.79
CA ILE A 226 14.40 -8.19 -1.49
C ILE A 226 14.47 -6.65 -1.36
N THR A 227 14.97 -5.94 -2.37
CA THR A 227 15.05 -4.46 -2.37
C THR A 227 13.66 -3.83 -2.17
N LYS A 228 12.62 -4.42 -2.76
CA LYS A 228 11.25 -3.95 -2.61
C LYS A 228 10.68 -4.25 -1.22
N LEU A 229 10.91 -5.43 -0.68
CA LEU A 229 10.44 -5.82 0.65
C LEU A 229 11.13 -4.98 1.74
N LEU A 230 12.40 -4.62 1.55
CA LEU A 230 13.10 -3.61 2.36
C LEU A 230 12.33 -2.28 2.40
N ARG A 231 11.90 -1.76 1.25
CA ARG A 231 11.06 -0.54 1.19
C ARG A 231 9.73 -0.73 1.92
N VAL A 232 9.08 -1.88 1.75
CA VAL A 232 7.83 -2.22 2.45
C VAL A 232 8.03 -2.24 3.97
N ALA A 233 9.15 -2.77 4.47
CA ALA A 233 9.46 -2.78 5.90
C ALA A 233 9.53 -1.36 6.48
N LEU A 234 10.09 -0.42 5.71
CA LEU A 234 10.19 0.99 6.07
C LEU A 234 8.83 1.72 6.12
N LEU A 235 7.73 1.06 5.74
CA LEU A 235 6.38 1.56 5.99
C LEU A 235 6.11 1.80 7.48
N VAL A 236 6.63 0.93 8.36
CA VAL A 236 6.45 1.05 9.81
C VAL A 236 7.01 2.37 10.35
N PRO A 237 8.31 2.68 10.21
CA PRO A 237 8.86 3.94 10.70
C PRO A 237 8.21 5.15 10.02
N VAL A 238 7.89 5.08 8.73
CA VAL A 238 7.20 6.17 8.03
C VAL A 238 5.82 6.45 8.63
N ILE A 239 5.01 5.41 8.88
CA ILE A 239 3.69 5.57 9.51
C ILE A 239 3.81 6.18 10.91
N LEU A 240 4.81 5.75 11.70
CA LEU A 240 5.06 6.31 13.03
C LEU A 240 5.36 7.81 12.96
N VAL A 241 6.26 8.21 12.07
CA VAL A 241 6.63 9.62 11.88
C VAL A 241 5.41 10.44 11.43
N ILE A 242 4.63 9.95 10.47
CA ILE A 242 3.40 10.61 10.00
C ILE A 242 2.39 10.75 11.14
N SER A 243 2.12 9.68 11.89
CA SER A 243 1.20 9.70 13.04
C SER A 243 1.62 10.71 14.09
N LEU A 244 2.90 10.75 14.47
CA LEU A 244 3.43 11.68 15.48
C LEU A 244 3.39 13.13 15.00
N TYR A 245 3.75 13.37 13.74
CA TYR A 245 3.79 14.71 13.15
C TYR A 245 2.39 15.34 13.10
N PHE A 246 1.40 14.65 12.51
CA PHE A 246 0.05 15.18 12.33
C PHE A 246 -0.79 15.20 13.61
N ARG A 247 -0.43 14.36 14.61
CA ARG A 247 -1.02 14.46 15.95
C ARG A 247 -0.55 15.71 16.70
N SER A 248 0.72 16.09 16.52
CA SER A 248 1.31 17.28 17.16
C SER A 248 0.97 18.58 16.44
N HIS A 249 0.53 18.51 15.18
CA HIS A 249 0.12 19.64 14.35
C HIS A 249 -1.34 19.48 13.89
N PRO A 250 -2.32 19.58 14.81
CA PRO A 250 -3.73 19.45 14.46
C PRO A 250 -4.15 20.55 13.47
N ASP A 251 -4.68 20.12 12.33
CA ASP A 251 -5.25 21.01 11.31
C ASP A 251 -6.61 21.52 11.80
N LYS A 252 -6.80 22.84 11.87
CA LYS A 252 -8.04 23.46 12.40
C LYS A 252 -9.28 23.09 11.56
N ASP A 253 -9.09 22.74 10.29
CA ASP A 253 -10.15 22.34 9.36
C ASP A 253 -10.35 20.81 9.30
N SER A 254 -9.54 20.03 10.03
CA SER A 254 -9.72 18.58 10.07
C SER A 254 -10.83 18.19 11.04
N GLU A 255 -11.60 17.15 10.71
CA GLU A 255 -12.45 16.50 11.70
C GLU A 255 -11.56 16.11 12.89
N LYS A 256 -12.03 16.31 14.13
CA LYS A 256 -11.33 15.87 15.36
C LYS A 256 -11.15 14.35 15.32
N ALA A 257 -10.10 13.91 14.63
CA ALA A 257 -9.73 12.51 14.51
C ALA A 257 -8.70 12.22 15.60
N ASP A 258 -9.04 11.27 16.46
CA ASP A 258 -8.08 10.66 17.39
C ASP A 258 -7.08 9.85 16.56
N ILE A 259 -6.02 10.51 16.09
CA ILE A 259 -4.92 9.86 15.35
C ILE A 259 -4.17 8.97 16.37
N PRO A 260 -4.21 7.64 16.25
CA PRO A 260 -3.55 6.76 17.20
C PRO A 260 -2.04 6.94 17.11
N LEU A 261 -1.37 7.10 18.27
CA LEU A 261 0.09 7.16 18.39
C LEU A 261 0.77 5.98 17.67
N LEU A 262 0.22 4.79 17.90
CA LEU A 262 0.69 3.54 17.33
C LEU A 262 -0.51 2.75 16.81
N PRO A 263 -0.81 2.79 15.51
CA PRO A 263 -1.93 2.04 14.97
C PRO A 263 -1.72 0.53 15.22
N PHE A 264 -2.73 -0.16 15.73
CA PHE A 264 -2.62 -1.60 16.06
C PHE A 264 -2.16 -2.47 14.88
N PHE A 265 -2.45 -2.08 13.63
CA PHE A 265 -1.99 -2.84 12.47
C PHE A 265 -0.48 -2.72 12.23
N VAL A 266 0.15 -1.62 12.64
CA VAL A 266 1.61 -1.43 12.60
C VAL A 266 2.26 -2.36 13.62
N VAL A 267 1.67 -2.47 14.82
CA VAL A 267 2.10 -3.45 15.83
C VAL A 267 1.97 -4.87 15.29
N GLY A 268 0.81 -5.19 14.69
CA GLY A 268 0.58 -6.48 14.05
C GLY A 268 1.61 -6.78 12.95
N PHE A 269 1.95 -5.80 12.11
CA PHE A 269 3.02 -5.92 11.12
C PHE A 269 4.36 -6.26 11.75
N CYS A 270 4.78 -5.54 12.79
CA CYS A 270 6.05 -5.80 13.49
C CYS A 270 6.09 -7.20 14.11
N ILE A 271 4.98 -7.64 14.71
CA ILE A 271 4.84 -9.00 15.25
C ILE A 271 4.97 -10.04 14.12
N CYS A 272 4.31 -9.82 12.99
CA CYS A 272 4.41 -10.69 11.82
C CYS A 272 5.85 -10.78 11.28
N VAL A 273 6.57 -9.65 11.17
CA VAL A 273 8.00 -9.65 10.78
C VAL A 273 8.84 -10.44 11.78
N ALA A 274 8.63 -10.25 13.08
CA ALA A 274 9.36 -10.96 14.12
C ALA A 274 9.09 -12.48 14.07
N ILE A 275 7.83 -12.88 13.89
CA ILE A 275 7.43 -14.29 13.77
C ILE A 275 8.09 -14.94 12.54
N ASN A 276 8.07 -14.25 11.40
CA ASN A 276 8.64 -14.76 10.16
C ASN A 276 10.18 -14.83 10.24
N SER A 277 10.83 -13.82 10.82
CA SER A 277 12.29 -13.77 11.00
C SER A 277 12.80 -14.80 12.02
N ALA A 278 11.96 -15.20 12.98
CA ALA A 278 12.30 -16.25 13.94
C ALA A 278 11.99 -17.67 13.42
N HIS A 279 11.52 -17.80 12.17
CA HIS A 279 11.12 -19.06 11.54
C HIS A 279 10.16 -19.91 12.40
N ILE A 280 9.32 -19.25 13.20
CA ILE A 280 8.39 -19.92 14.15
C ILE A 280 7.30 -20.69 13.39
N LEU A 281 6.87 -20.17 12.24
CA LEU A 281 5.80 -20.76 11.43
C LEU A 281 6.38 -21.60 10.30
N PRO A 282 5.79 -22.78 9.99
CA PRO A 282 6.12 -23.53 8.80
C PRO A 282 5.85 -22.71 7.53
N VAL A 283 6.66 -22.93 6.49
CA VAL A 283 6.56 -22.24 5.19
C VAL A 283 5.17 -22.34 4.57
N GLY A 284 4.49 -23.48 4.72
CA GLY A 284 3.10 -23.63 4.26
C GLY A 284 2.15 -22.63 4.91
N VAL A 285 2.30 -22.39 6.22
CA VAL A 285 1.44 -21.47 6.99
C VAL A 285 1.76 -20.01 6.61
N THR A 286 3.04 -19.65 6.49
CA THR A 286 3.43 -18.29 6.08
C THR A 286 2.94 -17.97 4.67
N ASN A 287 2.99 -18.93 3.74
CA ASN A 287 2.45 -18.78 2.39
C ASN A 287 0.93 -18.59 2.38
N THR A 288 0.18 -19.39 3.14
CA THR A 288 -1.28 -19.23 3.26
C THR A 288 -1.65 -17.87 3.84
N LEU A 289 -1.00 -17.44 4.92
CA LEU A 289 -1.26 -16.15 5.55
C LEU A 289 -0.86 -14.97 4.65
N SER A 290 0.22 -15.11 3.88
CA SER A 290 0.63 -14.15 2.87
C SER A 290 -0.38 -14.04 1.73
N GLY A 291 -0.97 -15.18 1.30
CA GLY A 291 -2.09 -15.19 0.35
C GLY A 291 -3.34 -14.51 0.91
N LEU A 292 -3.65 -14.76 2.19
CA LEU A 292 -4.76 -14.11 2.89
C LEU A 292 -4.55 -12.58 2.96
N SER A 293 -3.33 -12.12 3.24
CA SER A 293 -2.96 -10.70 3.18
C SER A 293 -3.34 -10.08 1.83
N SER A 294 -2.93 -10.72 0.73
CA SER A 294 -3.24 -10.26 -0.62
C SER A 294 -4.74 -10.16 -0.87
N TRP A 295 -5.52 -11.19 -0.49
CA TRP A 295 -6.97 -11.18 -0.62
C TRP A 295 -7.65 -10.07 0.21
N CYS A 296 -7.16 -9.83 1.43
CA CYS A 296 -7.65 -8.74 2.27
C CYS A 296 -7.42 -7.37 1.60
N LEU A 297 -6.22 -7.13 1.06
CA LEU A 297 -5.87 -5.87 0.40
C LEU A 297 -6.69 -5.65 -0.86
N VAL A 298 -6.85 -6.66 -1.71
CA VAL A 298 -7.61 -6.56 -2.97
C VAL A 298 -9.09 -6.34 -2.67
N SER A 299 -9.64 -7.02 -1.65
CA SER A 299 -11.02 -6.80 -1.18
C SER A 299 -11.21 -5.39 -0.62
N ALA A 300 -10.22 -4.86 0.11
CA ALA A 300 -10.26 -3.49 0.61
C ALA A 300 -10.19 -2.45 -0.51
N VAL A 301 -9.38 -2.67 -1.55
CA VAL A 301 -9.30 -1.81 -2.74
C VAL A 301 -10.62 -1.85 -3.53
N ALA A 302 -11.20 -3.03 -3.70
CA ALA A 302 -12.54 -3.19 -4.29
C ALA A 302 -13.59 -2.39 -3.50
N ALA A 303 -13.59 -2.52 -2.17
CA ALA A 303 -14.47 -1.77 -1.29
C ALA A 303 -14.29 -0.25 -1.40
N LEU A 304 -13.04 0.23 -1.48
CA LEU A 304 -12.75 1.65 -1.70
C LEU A 304 -13.28 2.13 -3.07
N GLY A 305 -13.16 1.29 -4.10
CA GLY A 305 -13.76 1.53 -5.42
C GLY A 305 -15.28 1.66 -5.33
N ILE A 306 -15.95 0.73 -4.66
CA ILE A 306 -17.41 0.76 -4.44
C ILE A 306 -17.82 2.07 -3.78
N LYS A 307 -17.11 2.54 -2.75
CA LYS A 307 -17.44 3.82 -2.09
C LYS A 307 -17.29 5.06 -2.99
N THR A 308 -16.72 4.92 -4.19
CA THR A 308 -16.30 6.05 -5.01
C THR A 308 -17.09 6.16 -6.30
N SER A 309 -17.67 7.33 -6.52
CA SER A 309 -18.41 7.62 -7.75
C SER A 309 -17.49 7.98 -8.90
N VAL A 310 -17.82 7.51 -10.11
CA VAL A 310 -17.17 7.90 -11.37
C VAL A 310 -17.14 9.43 -11.54
N LYS A 311 -18.23 10.12 -11.15
CA LYS A 311 -18.30 11.59 -11.19
C LYS A 311 -17.20 12.25 -10.36
N LYS A 312 -16.89 11.71 -9.17
CA LYS A 312 -15.78 12.21 -8.34
C LYS A 312 -14.41 12.01 -9.02
N LEU A 313 -14.26 11.04 -9.94
CA LEU A 313 -13.07 10.83 -10.77
C LEU A 313 -12.89 11.90 -11.83
N PHE A 314 -13.97 12.24 -12.55
CA PHE A 314 -13.89 13.28 -13.59
C PHE A 314 -13.74 14.70 -13.05
N THR A 315 -14.02 14.93 -11.76
CA THR A 315 -13.79 16.24 -11.11
C THR A 315 -12.33 16.51 -10.73
N ILE A 316 -11.38 15.76 -11.29
CA ILE A 316 -9.97 15.79 -10.92
C ILE A 316 -9.15 16.50 -11.97
N GLY A 317 -8.29 17.41 -11.51
CA GLY A 317 -7.28 18.02 -12.34
C GLY A 317 -6.07 17.11 -12.53
N TYR A 318 -5.08 17.59 -13.27
CA TYR A 318 -3.87 16.87 -13.61
C TYR A 318 -2.90 16.72 -12.43
N GLU A 319 -3.17 17.34 -11.27
CA GLU A 319 -2.24 17.47 -10.16
C GLU A 319 -1.80 16.12 -9.57
N PRO A 320 -2.70 15.14 -9.29
CA PRO A 320 -2.29 13.82 -8.79
C PRO A 320 -1.35 13.08 -9.73
N ILE A 321 -1.59 13.21 -11.04
CA ILE A 321 -0.77 12.56 -12.08
C ILE A 321 0.61 13.22 -12.10
N LEU A 322 0.66 14.55 -12.14
CA LEU A 322 1.92 15.30 -12.15
C LEU A 322 2.77 15.01 -10.91
N MET A 323 2.15 14.96 -9.73
CA MET A 323 2.84 14.62 -8.48
C MET A 323 3.47 13.24 -8.56
N VAL A 324 2.71 12.22 -8.93
CA VAL A 324 3.22 10.85 -9.04
C VAL A 324 4.32 10.75 -10.10
N VAL A 325 4.21 11.44 -11.25
CA VAL A 325 5.28 11.49 -12.26
C VAL A 325 6.56 12.05 -11.68
N ILE A 326 6.49 13.22 -11.03
CA ILE A 326 7.67 13.89 -10.46
C ILE A 326 8.32 13.00 -9.39
N GLU A 327 7.53 12.44 -8.50
CA GLU A 327 8.00 11.54 -7.44
C GLU A 327 8.62 10.25 -8.02
N THR A 328 8.02 9.68 -9.08
CA THR A 328 8.52 8.47 -9.76
C THR A 328 9.86 8.73 -10.42
N VAL A 329 9.98 9.87 -11.13
CA VAL A 329 11.24 10.27 -11.76
C VAL A 329 12.30 10.57 -10.69
N ALA A 330 11.92 11.22 -9.59
CA ALA A 330 12.84 11.56 -8.52
C ALA A 330 13.41 10.31 -7.83
N ILE A 331 12.58 9.32 -7.49
CA ILE A 331 13.08 8.09 -6.88
C ILE A 331 13.92 7.28 -7.86
N ALA A 332 13.55 7.23 -9.14
CA ALA A 332 14.36 6.59 -10.17
C ALA A 332 15.75 7.23 -10.32
N ALA A 333 15.79 8.57 -10.38
CA ALA A 333 17.05 9.31 -10.42
C ALA A 333 17.89 9.06 -9.15
N TRP A 334 17.27 9.08 -7.96
CA TRP A 334 17.94 8.81 -6.70
C TRP A 334 18.60 7.42 -6.65
N VAL A 335 17.87 6.39 -7.09
CA VAL A 335 18.40 5.02 -7.13
C VAL A 335 19.52 4.89 -8.16
N LEU A 336 19.42 5.55 -9.33
CA LEU A 336 20.51 5.58 -10.30
C LEU A 336 21.77 6.24 -9.74
N VAL A 337 21.63 7.35 -9.02
CA VAL A 337 22.76 7.96 -8.33
C VAL A 337 23.36 7.00 -7.31
N GLY A 338 22.55 6.23 -6.58
CA GLY A 338 23.06 5.17 -5.71
C GLY A 338 23.92 4.16 -6.46
N ILE A 339 23.39 3.66 -7.58
CA ILE A 339 24.05 2.65 -8.41
C ILE A 339 25.39 3.12 -8.96
N TYR A 340 25.49 4.34 -9.49
CA TYR A 340 26.75 4.78 -10.11
C TYR A 340 27.82 5.25 -9.12
N TRP A 341 27.44 5.63 -7.90
CA TRP A 341 28.34 6.28 -6.94
C TRP A 341 28.65 5.44 -5.71
N PHE A 342 27.81 4.44 -5.39
CA PHE A 342 27.93 3.66 -4.15
C PHE A 342 27.90 2.13 -4.35
N PHE A 343 27.30 1.60 -5.42
CA PHE A 343 27.14 0.15 -5.62
C PHE A 343 27.97 -0.38 -6.79
#